data_AF-A0A401IS96-F1
#
_entry.id   AF-A0A401IS96-F1
#
_cell.length_a   1.000
_cell.length_b   1.000
_cell.length_c   1.000
_cell.angle_alpha   90.00
_cell.angle_beta   90.00
_cell.angle_gamma   90.00
#
_symmetry.space_group_name_H-M   'P 1'
#
loop_
_entity.id
_entity.type
_entity.pdbx_description
1 polymer ?
#
loop_
_entity_poly.entity_id
_entity_poly.type
_entity_poly.pdbx_seq_one_letter_code
_entity_poly.pdbx_strand_id
1 'polypeptide(L)'
;MSESTQGIPAKLLADFADYCLYLSPNNVIEQRFSMEHFITGGYTDREFPISQRQLSQLEQLVARHNNSDPLQSEQIKKEIERKFLTERNTTLRRRTHLQSKSDRA
;
A
#
# COMPACT_ATOMS: atom_id res chain seq x y z
N MET A 1 19.25 18.50 13.08
CA MET A 1 19.21 17.20 13.78
C MET A 1 18.13 16.40 13.12
N SER A 2 18.50 15.42 12.30
CA SER A 2 17.56 14.62 11.52
C SER A 2 17.20 13.41 12.37
N GLU A 3 16.06 13.47 13.07
CA GLU A 3 15.51 12.30 13.73
C GLU A 3 15.30 11.21 12.68
N SER A 4 16.14 10.19 12.77
CA SER A 4 15.99 8.97 12.00
C SER A 4 14.74 8.31 12.56
N THR A 5 13.64 8.31 11.80
CA THR A 5 12.42 7.56 12.11
C THR A 5 12.69 6.06 11.93
N GLN A 6 13.68 5.53 12.65
CA GLN A 6 13.88 4.11 12.85
C GLN A 6 12.94 3.69 13.98
N GLY A 7 11.94 2.86 13.70
CA GLY A 7 11.41 1.98 14.75
C GLY A 7 9.92 1.65 14.74
N ILE A 8 9.05 2.34 13.99
CA ILE A 8 7.64 1.95 13.95
C ILE A 8 7.40 1.13 12.67
N PRO A 9 7.14 -0.19 12.79
CA PRO A 9 6.83 -1.02 11.63
C PRO A 9 5.51 -0.57 11.01
N ALA A 10 5.44 -0.62 9.68
CA ALA A 10 4.21 -0.29 8.97
C ALA A 10 3.09 -1.28 9.39
N LYS A 11 1.90 -0.74 9.70
CA LYS A 11 0.73 -1.52 10.12
C LYS A 11 0.10 -2.17 8.89
N LEU A 12 -0.03 -3.49 8.86
CA LEU A 12 -0.83 -4.17 7.84
C LEU A 12 -2.30 -3.74 7.99
N LEU A 13 -2.86 -3.18 6.94
CA LEU A 13 -4.28 -2.84 6.86
C LEU A 13 -5.07 -3.96 6.23
N ALA A 14 -4.66 -4.41 5.05
CA ALA A 14 -5.36 -5.43 4.27
C ALA A 14 -4.38 -6.34 3.56
N ASP A 15 -4.74 -7.62 3.47
CA ASP A 15 -4.02 -8.65 2.75
C ASP A 15 -4.95 -9.22 1.67
N PHE A 16 -4.82 -8.73 0.44
CA PHE A 16 -5.56 -9.25 -0.71
C PHE A 16 -4.70 -10.28 -1.44
N ALA A 17 -5.33 -11.14 -2.23
CA ALA A 17 -4.64 -12.16 -3.01
C ALA A 17 -3.51 -11.59 -3.90
N ASP A 18 -3.69 -10.36 -4.39
CA ASP A 18 -2.80 -9.76 -5.39
C ASP A 18 -1.76 -8.81 -4.76
N TYR A 19 -2.12 -8.20 -3.63
CA TYR A 19 -1.30 -7.18 -2.96
C TYR A 19 -1.69 -6.99 -1.49
N CYS A 20 -0.75 -6.50 -0.69
CA CYS A 20 -1.00 -6.06 0.68
C CYS A 20 -1.02 -4.53 0.75
N LEU A 21 -1.80 -3.97 1.68
CA LEU A 21 -1.77 -2.56 2.04
C LEU A 21 -1.18 -2.37 3.43
N TYR A 22 -0.15 -1.54 3.53
CA TYR A 22 0.45 -1.16 4.81
C TYR A 22 0.28 0.34 5.05
N LEU A 23 0.07 0.73 6.30
CA LEU A 23 0.12 2.11 6.76
C LEU A 23 1.47 2.37 7.42
N SER A 24 2.28 3.22 6.80
CA SER A 24 3.50 3.72 7.41
C SER A 24 3.19 4.77 8.51
N PRO A 25 4.13 5.04 9.42
CA PRO A 25 3.95 6.04 10.49
C PRO A 25 3.71 7.46 9.99
N ASN A 26 4.06 7.76 8.74
CA ASN A 26 3.96 9.08 8.13
C ASN A 26 2.64 9.29 7.37
N ASN A 27 1.60 8.48 7.65
CA ASN A 27 0.34 8.48 6.90
C ASN A 27 0.53 8.28 5.39
N VAL A 28 1.44 7.38 5.02
CA VAL A 28 1.62 6.91 3.64
C VAL A 28 1.16 5.47 3.58
N ILE A 29 0.30 5.17 2.61
CA ILE A 29 -0.07 3.80 2.27
C ILE A 29 1.00 3.23 1.35
N GLU A 30 1.51 2.05 1.71
CA GLU A 30 2.37 1.23 0.86
C GLU A 30 1.54 0.07 0.32
N GLN A 31 1.27 0.08 -0.98
CA GLN A 31 0.70 -1.05 -1.71
C GLN A 31 1.86 -1.91 -2.21
N ARG A 32 1.96 -3.14 -1.70
CA ARG A 32 3.01 -4.08 -2.08
C ARG A 32 2.43 -5.25 -2.84
N PHE A 33 2.87 -5.44 -4.07
CA PHE A 33 2.39 -6.54 -4.92
C PHE A 33 3.18 -7.82 -4.63
N SER A 34 2.55 -8.97 -4.84
CA SER A 34 3.28 -10.23 -4.78
C SER A 34 4.27 -10.35 -5.97
N MET A 35 5.32 -11.13 -5.79
CA MET A 35 6.36 -11.33 -6.81
C MET A 35 5.76 -11.86 -8.14
N GLU A 36 4.73 -12.68 -8.07
CA GLU A 36 4.01 -13.19 -9.24
C GLU A 36 3.40 -12.05 -10.07
N HIS A 37 2.79 -11.06 -9.43
CA HIS A 37 2.18 -9.92 -10.10
C HIS A 37 3.21 -8.95 -10.70
N PHE A 38 4.37 -8.84 -10.06
CA PHE A 38 5.51 -8.12 -10.65
C PHE A 38 6.00 -8.80 -11.93
N ILE A 39 6.20 -10.12 -11.90
CA ILE A 39 6.75 -10.90 -13.03
C ILE A 39 5.76 -10.98 -14.20
N THR A 40 4.48 -11.23 -13.93
CA THR A 40 3.48 -11.51 -14.97
C THR A 40 2.82 -10.24 -15.52
N GLY A 41 2.62 -9.22 -14.70
CA GLY A 41 1.89 -8.01 -15.05
C GLY A 41 2.70 -6.72 -15.01
N GLY A 42 3.97 -6.76 -14.59
CA GLY A 42 4.80 -5.57 -14.45
C GLY A 42 4.33 -4.61 -13.35
N TYR A 43 3.50 -5.08 -12.42
CA TYR A 43 2.99 -4.25 -11.31
C TYR A 43 4.10 -3.98 -10.31
N THR A 44 4.34 -2.71 -10.03
CA THR A 44 5.31 -2.27 -9.02
C THR A 44 4.62 -1.76 -7.77
N ASP A 45 5.31 -1.88 -6.65
CA ASP A 45 4.89 -1.30 -5.38
C ASP A 45 4.59 0.19 -5.52
N ARG A 46 3.56 0.65 -4.81
CA ARG A 46 3.09 2.04 -4.85
C ARG A 46 3.04 2.62 -3.47
N GLU A 47 3.38 3.89 -3.38
CA GLU A 47 3.27 4.67 -2.15
C GLU A 47 2.42 5.90 -2.43
N PHE A 48 1.47 6.20 -1.54
CA PHE A 48 0.68 7.42 -1.65
C PHE A 48 0.29 7.98 -0.28
N PRO A 49 0.30 9.31 -0.09
CA PRO A 49 -0.14 9.93 1.14
C PRO A 49 -1.65 9.73 1.31
N ILE A 50 -2.10 9.57 2.56
CA ILE A 50 -3.51 9.43 2.91
C ILE A 50 -3.87 10.40 4.05
N SER A 51 -5.02 11.06 3.95
CA SER A 51 -5.54 11.86 5.07
C SER A 51 -6.20 10.98 6.14
N GLN A 52 -6.32 11.47 7.37
CA GLN A 52 -6.98 10.72 8.46
C GLN A 52 -8.42 10.31 8.10
N ARG A 53 -9.17 11.20 7.43
CA ARG A 53 -10.54 10.90 6.98
C ARG A 53 -10.57 9.76 5.97
N GLN A 54 -9.65 9.77 5.01
CA GLN A 54 -9.52 8.70 4.02
C GLN A 54 -9.08 7.39 4.67
N LEU A 55 -8.17 7.44 5.64
CA LEU A 55 -7.73 6.26 6.40
C LEU A 55 -8.90 5.61 7.14
N SER A 56 -9.70 6.38 7.87
CA SER A 56 -10.88 5.83 8.56
C SER A 56 -11.89 5.21 7.60
N GLN A 57 -12.09 5.80 6.42
CA GLN A 57 -12.94 5.21 5.37
C GLN A 57 -12.34 3.91 4.81
N LEU A 58 -11.03 3.86 4.61
CA LEU A 58 -10.33 2.66 4.15
C LEU A 58 -10.45 1.53 5.19
N GLU A 59 -10.18 1.81 6.47
CA GLU A 59 -10.30 0.82 7.55
C GLU A 59 -11.72 0.25 7.67
N GLN A 60 -12.75 1.07 7.49
CA GLN A 60 -14.14 0.61 7.45
C GLN A 60 -14.42 -0.33 6.27
N LEU A 61 -13.92 -0.01 5.08
CA LEU A 61 -14.10 -0.87 3.91
C LEU A 61 -13.34 -2.18 4.04
N VAL A 62 -12.11 -2.14 4.57
CA VAL A 62 -11.32 -3.34 4.85
C VAL A 62 -12.00 -4.23 5.89
N ALA A 63 -12.55 -3.65 6.96
CA ALA A 63 -13.31 -4.41 7.95
C ALA A 63 -14.55 -5.07 7.32
N ARG A 64 -15.26 -4.37 6.42
CA ARG A 64 -16.38 -4.97 5.68
C ARG A 64 -15.93 -6.11 4.77
N HIS A 65 -14.84 -5.91 4.01
CA HIS A 65 -14.26 -6.94 3.14
C HIS A 65 -14.00 -8.25 3.90
N ASN A 66 -13.36 -8.16 5.06
CA ASN A 66 -12.96 -9.34 5.84
C ASN A 66 -14.12 -10.09 6.49
N ASN A 67 -15.30 -9.47 6.61
CA ASN A 67 -16.50 -10.04 7.22
C ASN A 67 -17.59 -10.38 6.19
N SER A 68 -17.27 -10.31 4.90
CA SER A 68 -18.21 -10.52 3.80
C SER A 68 -18.01 -11.89 3.14
N ASP A 69 -19.07 -12.38 2.48
CA ASP A 69 -18.96 -13.53 1.58
C ASP A 69 -18.06 -13.20 0.37
N PRO A 70 -17.57 -14.20 -0.39
CA PRO A 70 -16.63 -13.99 -1.49
C PRO A 70 -17.12 -13.02 -2.58
N LEU A 71 -18.42 -12.97 -2.85
CA LEU A 71 -18.97 -12.10 -3.89
C LEU A 71 -19.01 -10.65 -3.40
N GLN A 72 -19.41 -10.43 -2.15
CA GLN A 72 -19.39 -9.11 -1.53
C GLN A 72 -17.97 -8.61 -1.26
N SER A 73 -17.06 -9.49 -0.82
CA SER A 73 -15.66 -9.13 -0.57
C SER A 73 -15.02 -8.62 -1.87
N GLU A 74 -15.25 -9.29 -2.99
CA GLU A 74 -14.76 -8.86 -4.31
C GLU A 74 -15.33 -7.50 -4.73
N GLN A 75 -16.61 -7.23 -4.47
CA GLN A 75 -17.21 -5.91 -4.73
C GLN A 75 -16.58 -4.81 -3.87
N ILE A 76 -16.31 -5.10 -2.60
CA ILE A 76 -15.69 -4.16 -1.67
C ILE A 76 -14.23 -3.90 -2.05
N LYS A 77 -13.49 -4.93 -2.48
CA LYS A 77 -12.12 -4.77 -3.01
C LYS A 77 -12.10 -3.79 -4.18
N LYS A 78 -12.99 -3.97 -5.17
CA LYS A 78 -13.13 -3.02 -6.30
C LYS A 78 -13.49 -1.61 -5.85
N GLU A 79 -14.31 -1.48 -4.80
CA GLU A 79 -14.61 -0.18 -4.22
C GLU A 79 -13.36 0.49 -3.61
N ILE A 80 -12.54 -0.26 -2.89
CA ILE A 80 -11.27 0.21 -2.32
C ILE A 80 -10.33 0.66 -3.44
N GLU A 81 -10.13 -0.18 -4.46
CA GLU A 81 -9.27 0.11 -5.61
C GLU A 81 -9.70 1.40 -6.31
N ARG A 82 -10.98 1.53 -6.63
CA ARG A 82 -11.52 2.72 -7.29
C ARG A 82 -11.36 3.98 -6.44
N LYS A 83 -11.59 3.90 -5.13
CA LYS A 83 -11.56 5.09 -4.25
C LYS A 83 -10.15 5.55 -3.91
N PHE A 84 -9.24 4.61 -3.67
CA PHE A 84 -7.92 4.91 -3.11
C PHE A 84 -6.78 4.68 -4.09
N LEU A 85 -6.88 3.68 -4.98
CA LEU A 85 -5.76 3.16 -5.77
C LEU A 85 -5.79 3.58 -7.26
N THR A 86 -6.81 4.33 -7.68
CA THR A 86 -6.86 4.91 -9.03
C THR A 86 -5.74 5.94 -9.23
N GLU A 87 -5.19 6.00 -10.45
CA GLU A 87 -3.99 6.79 -10.84
C GLU A 87 -3.95 8.24 -10.37
N ARG A 88 -5.12 8.86 -10.10
CA ARG A 88 -5.22 10.22 -9.58
C ARG A 88 -4.65 10.41 -8.17
N ASN A 89 -4.55 9.36 -7.35
CA ASN A 89 -4.00 9.43 -5.99
C ASN A 89 -2.52 9.01 -5.91
N THR A 90 -1.99 8.37 -6.96
CA THR A 90 -0.61 7.89 -6.98
C THR A 90 0.31 8.99 -7.51
N THR A 91 0.86 9.81 -6.62
CA THR A 91 2.12 10.49 -6.96
C THR A 91 3.18 9.41 -7.01
N LEU A 92 3.45 8.86 -8.19
CA LEU A 92 4.49 7.87 -8.46
C LEU A 92 5.86 8.40 -8.00
N ARG A 93 6.18 8.24 -6.72
CA ARG A 93 7.55 8.32 -6.24
C ARG A 93 8.21 7.00 -6.63
N ARG A 94 8.82 6.99 -7.82
CA ARG A 94 9.75 5.93 -8.22
C ARG A 94 10.82 5.84 -7.15
N ARG A 95 10.71 4.88 -6.23
CA ARG A 95 11.81 4.49 -5.36
C ARG A 95 12.82 3.78 -6.26
N THR A 96 13.69 4.57 -6.89
CA THR A 96 14.92 4.03 -7.46
C THR A 96 15.72 3.46 -6.30
N HIS A 97 15.74 2.14 -6.19
CA HIS A 97 16.66 1.44 -5.31
C HIS A 97 18.07 1.59 -5.90
N LEU A 98 18.64 2.78 -5.77
CA LEU A 98 20.06 3.01 -6.00
C LEU A 98 20.78 2.34 -4.83
N GLN A 99 21.21 1.10 -5.07
CA GLN A 99 22.28 0.46 -4.33
C GLN A 99 23.49 1.40 -4.34
N SER A 100 23.62 2.25 -3.32
CA SER A 100 24.93 2.77 -2.93
C SER A 100 25.69 1.62 -2.31
N LYS A 101 26.32 0.80 -3.15
CA LYS A 101 27.50 0.05 -2.73
C LYS A 101 28.59 1.07 -2.49
N SER A 102 28.68 1.51 -1.23
CA SER A 102 29.91 2.01 -0.66
C SER A 102 30.75 0.79 -0.30
N ASP A 103 31.75 0.50 -1.11
CA ASP A 103 32.97 -0.22 -0.74
C ASP A 103 34.09 0.58 -1.43
N ARG A 104 34.71 1.57 -0.78
CA ARG A 104 35.89 1.42 0.09
C ARG A 104 36.90 0.39 -0.44
N ALA A 105 37.78 0.86 -1.32
CA ALA A 105 39.24 0.82 -1.14
C ALA A 105 39.89 1.80 -2.11
#